data_AF-A0A9X8DXF8-F1
#
_entry.id   AF-A0A9X8DXF8-F1
#
_cell.length_a   1.000
_cell.length_b   1.000
_cell.length_c   1.000
_cell.angle_alpha   90.00
_cell.angle_beta   90.00
_cell.angle_gamma   90.00
#
_symmetry.space_group_name_H-M   'P 1'
#
loop_
_entity.id
_entity.type
_entity.pdbx_description
1 polymer ?
#
loop_
_entity_poly.entity_id
_entity_poly.type
_entity_poly.pdbx_seq_one_letter_code
_entity_poly.pdbx_strand_id
1 'polypeptide(L)'
;MMTTAAASAYKTAFRHYTQYLKAPIPGVSISQLEANKFHVNTKVLQGPYEGIVVHWELTIPESYPHTPPFGQMAAGYAFNSNHHHHVFDGSGICCDVLGNFNYMHESASGFSGWTPAANFTTLMIYLQPFFADPDGMIASGDTIKRLRVMDEEYVCNECGHSTKSPLPPLDQQCDDSTTPEHERDSSKLTPEQARAHREIACPVMGLSIIDDPTMCMGYPLRLRQVRTLEVELFPEFLSYTAFEQAKNARGCAMRTSTGHDYTHWLPIFLTPAHFSTHQTLHKLSFAIDRNHSISLVDLLVKTMNKQVLAVMNGSSHESESAIVAYANLLRLLRHVLSMHPNLQTELDSSVRRFITSPNRRTKTHVPDLGEFYVKLCVSTVASLDDLTVRETVVRETFARQIRWIRQADPACVDVVGMPMLQRLQRLFDGSVVSNRITTFVMEMAKVFGTPAFCSNMDRHFGLPPSSVIVGFQERVKTIKAKLVNYDVLVRGWGLQTVIASPEAMLEILMDAKAQSARAGYDVKPRRQH
;
A
#
# COMPACT_ATOMS: atom_id res chain seq x y z
N MET A 1 14.23 -36.85 2.44
CA MET A 1 12.92 -36.41 1.90
C MET A 1 12.80 -34.92 2.16
N MET A 2 12.58 -34.14 1.11
CA MET A 2 12.45 -32.68 1.20
C MET A 2 11.08 -32.32 1.79
N THR A 3 11.02 -31.36 2.73
CA THR A 3 9.74 -30.85 3.23
C THR A 3 9.03 -30.05 2.14
N THR A 4 7.70 -29.95 2.20
CA THR A 4 6.92 -29.14 1.24
C THR A 4 7.32 -27.65 1.29
N ALA A 5 7.70 -27.15 2.48
CA ALA A 5 8.20 -25.80 2.67
C ALA A 5 9.55 -25.58 1.95
N ALA A 6 10.52 -26.46 2.16
CA ALA A 6 11.81 -26.40 1.48
C ALA A 6 11.66 -26.46 -0.05
N ALA A 7 10.76 -27.32 -0.56
CA ALA A 7 10.48 -27.42 -2.00
C ALA A 7 9.92 -26.10 -2.57
N SER A 8 9.04 -25.43 -1.83
CA SER A 8 8.47 -24.12 -2.23
C SER A 8 9.53 -23.01 -2.21
N ALA A 9 10.37 -22.97 -1.17
CA ALA A 9 11.44 -22.00 -1.03
C ALA A 9 12.45 -22.11 -2.18
N TYR A 10 12.92 -23.33 -2.49
CA TYR A 10 13.95 -23.51 -3.52
C TYR A 10 13.39 -23.32 -4.92
N LYS A 11 12.11 -23.64 -5.16
CA LYS A 11 11.42 -23.27 -6.41
C LYS A 11 11.40 -21.75 -6.59
N THR A 12 11.13 -21.01 -5.51
CA THR A 12 11.11 -19.54 -5.53
C THR A 12 12.50 -18.96 -5.76
N ALA A 13 13.52 -19.47 -5.07
CA ALA A 13 14.91 -19.08 -5.28
C ALA A 13 15.39 -19.38 -6.71
N PHE A 14 15.05 -20.55 -7.26
CA PHE A 14 15.38 -20.89 -8.64
C PHE A 14 14.69 -19.96 -9.65
N ARG A 15 13.44 -19.55 -9.39
CA ARG A 15 12.78 -18.50 -10.20
C ARG A 15 13.53 -17.18 -10.13
N HIS A 16 13.97 -16.75 -8.95
CA HIS A 16 14.75 -15.51 -8.81
C HIS A 16 16.12 -15.61 -9.48
N TYR A 17 16.74 -16.79 -9.46
CA TYR A 17 17.96 -17.07 -10.20
C TYR A 17 17.76 -16.97 -11.72
N THR A 18 16.72 -17.61 -12.27
CA THR A 18 16.45 -17.51 -13.72
C THR A 18 16.06 -16.09 -14.14
N GLN A 19 15.36 -15.33 -13.29
CA GLN A 19 15.09 -13.91 -13.51
C GLN A 19 16.39 -13.09 -13.56
N TYR A 20 17.32 -13.32 -12.63
CA TYR A 20 18.62 -12.67 -12.63
C TYR A 20 19.39 -12.93 -13.94
N LEU A 21 19.43 -14.18 -14.40
CA LEU A 21 20.16 -14.55 -15.62
C LEU A 21 19.61 -13.88 -16.89
N LYS A 22 18.35 -13.43 -16.92
CA LYS A 22 17.79 -12.69 -18.06
C LYS A 22 18.29 -11.24 -18.14
N ALA A 23 18.70 -10.66 -17.01
CA ALA A 23 19.18 -9.29 -16.92
C ALA A 23 20.20 -9.18 -15.76
N PRO A 24 21.43 -9.73 -15.94
CA PRO A 24 22.44 -9.76 -14.91
C PRO A 24 22.94 -8.36 -14.56
N ILE A 25 23.41 -8.18 -13.32
CA ILE A 25 24.01 -6.91 -12.89
C ILE A 25 25.48 -6.87 -13.33
N PRO A 26 25.94 -5.83 -14.04
CA PRO A 26 27.33 -5.72 -14.45
C PRO A 26 28.30 -5.85 -13.27
N GLY A 27 29.31 -6.71 -13.42
CA GLY A 27 30.29 -6.97 -12.37
C GLY A 27 29.77 -7.86 -11.24
N VAL A 28 28.58 -8.46 -11.37
CA VAL A 28 28.08 -9.48 -10.44
C VAL A 28 27.71 -10.73 -11.21
N SER A 29 28.05 -11.90 -10.69
CA SER A 29 27.63 -13.18 -11.25
C SER A 29 27.23 -14.15 -10.15
N ILE A 30 26.27 -15.02 -10.43
CA ILE A 30 25.71 -15.99 -9.48
C ILE A 30 25.56 -17.35 -10.14
N SER A 31 25.91 -18.41 -9.40
CA SER A 31 25.78 -19.80 -9.83
C SER A 31 25.16 -20.64 -8.74
N GLN A 32 24.25 -21.51 -9.11
CA GLN A 32 23.68 -22.48 -8.19
C GLN A 32 24.64 -23.66 -7.97
N LEU A 33 25.01 -23.93 -6.71
CA LEU A 33 25.78 -25.12 -6.34
C LEU A 33 24.88 -26.26 -5.88
N GLU A 34 23.92 -25.92 -5.02
CA GLU A 34 22.90 -26.84 -4.52
C GLU A 34 21.53 -26.18 -4.62
N ALA A 35 20.47 -26.94 -4.32
CA ALA A 35 19.11 -26.41 -4.42
C ALA A 35 18.88 -25.16 -3.56
N ASN A 36 19.60 -25.02 -2.44
CA ASN A 36 19.53 -23.90 -1.50
C ASN A 36 20.81 -23.08 -1.39
N LYS A 37 21.85 -23.40 -2.17
CA LYS A 37 23.18 -22.76 -2.04
C LYS A 37 23.62 -22.20 -3.37
N PHE A 38 24.03 -20.93 -3.36
CA PHE A 38 24.54 -20.22 -4.52
C PHE A 38 25.90 -19.61 -4.20
N HIS A 39 26.82 -19.66 -5.15
CA HIS A 39 28.05 -18.85 -5.12
C HIS A 39 27.85 -17.59 -5.93
N VAL A 40 28.41 -16.49 -5.45
CA VAL A 40 28.31 -15.16 -6.03
C VAL A 40 29.70 -14.56 -6.13
N ASN A 41 30.00 -13.97 -7.29
CA ASN A 41 31.17 -13.12 -7.48
C ASN A 41 30.70 -11.69 -7.59
N THR A 42 31.29 -10.80 -6.82
CA THR A 42 30.97 -9.37 -6.83
C THR A 42 32.23 -8.57 -7.03
N LYS A 43 32.40 -8.03 -8.24
CA LYS A 43 33.48 -7.11 -8.56
C LYS A 43 33.19 -5.76 -7.93
N VAL A 44 34.11 -5.31 -7.09
CA VAL A 44 34.05 -3.99 -6.49
C VAL A 44 34.45 -2.94 -7.53
N LEU A 45 33.54 -2.01 -7.82
CA LEU A 45 33.71 -1.04 -8.91
C LEU A 45 34.32 0.30 -8.47
N GLN A 46 34.36 0.57 -7.16
CA GLN A 46 34.82 1.84 -6.60
C GLN A 46 35.31 1.65 -5.16
N GLY A 47 35.98 2.67 -4.61
CA GLY A 47 36.43 2.65 -3.22
C GLY A 47 37.76 1.91 -3.00
N PRO A 48 38.17 1.68 -1.74
CA PRO A 48 39.50 1.13 -1.42
C PRO A 48 39.75 -0.28 -1.99
N TYR A 49 38.67 -1.04 -2.22
CA TYR A 49 38.72 -2.41 -2.74
C TYR A 49 38.49 -2.50 -4.25
N GLU A 50 38.47 -1.36 -4.97
CA GLU A 50 38.24 -1.34 -6.43
C GLU A 50 39.09 -2.38 -7.17
N GLY A 51 38.43 -3.16 -8.03
CA GLY A 51 39.01 -4.23 -8.84
C GLY A 51 39.03 -5.62 -8.18
N ILE A 52 38.84 -5.72 -6.86
CA ILE A 52 38.75 -7.02 -6.16
C ILE A 52 37.43 -7.71 -6.52
N VAL A 53 37.46 -9.04 -6.66
CA VAL A 53 36.26 -9.85 -6.92
C VAL A 53 35.92 -10.65 -5.67
N VAL A 54 35.01 -10.10 -4.86
CA VAL A 54 34.57 -10.76 -3.62
C VAL A 54 33.80 -12.03 -3.94
N HIS A 55 34.30 -13.17 -3.49
CA HIS A 55 33.65 -14.49 -3.64
C HIS A 55 32.90 -14.87 -2.36
N TRP A 56 31.58 -15.02 -2.47
CA TRP A 56 30.71 -15.25 -1.32
C TRP A 56 29.57 -16.21 -1.62
N GLU A 57 28.98 -16.78 -0.56
CA GLU A 57 27.94 -17.79 -0.61
C GLU A 57 26.61 -17.21 -0.11
N LEU A 58 25.54 -17.55 -0.83
CA LEU A 58 24.15 -17.28 -0.47
C LEU A 58 23.44 -18.59 -0.12
N THR A 59 22.89 -18.68 1.09
CA THR A 59 22.10 -19.84 1.55
C THR A 59 20.62 -19.47 1.73
N ILE A 60 19.72 -20.28 1.15
CA ILE A 60 18.28 -20.06 1.12
C ILE A 60 17.59 -20.78 2.30
N PRO A 61 16.89 -20.07 3.19
CA PRO A 61 16.11 -20.71 4.25
C PRO A 61 14.83 -21.38 3.72
N GLU A 62 14.27 -22.32 4.48
CA GLU A 62 13.00 -22.97 4.14
C GLU A 62 11.79 -22.00 4.14
N SER A 63 11.91 -20.85 4.78
CA SER A 63 10.88 -19.81 4.80
C SER A 63 11.04 -18.74 3.72
N TYR A 64 12.00 -18.89 2.81
CA TYR A 64 12.17 -17.97 1.67
C TYR A 64 10.91 -17.97 0.76
N PRO A 65 10.45 -16.80 0.27
CA PRO A 65 11.04 -15.46 0.38
C PRO A 65 10.55 -14.67 1.61
N HIS A 66 9.77 -15.26 2.51
CA HIS A 66 9.24 -14.55 3.70
C HIS A 66 10.31 -14.19 4.72
N THR A 67 11.46 -14.87 4.66
CA THR A 67 12.69 -14.50 5.34
C THR A 67 13.81 -14.23 4.33
N PRO A 68 14.76 -13.35 4.67
CA PRO A 68 15.92 -13.09 3.84
C PRO A 68 16.82 -14.32 3.70
N PRO A 69 17.57 -14.42 2.60
CA PRO A 69 18.65 -15.39 2.50
C PRO A 69 19.82 -15.02 3.44
N PHE A 70 20.70 -15.97 3.72
CA PHE A 70 21.93 -15.75 4.49
C PHE A 70 23.10 -15.53 3.54
N GLY A 71 23.98 -14.59 3.86
CA GLY A 71 25.20 -14.32 3.11
C GLY A 71 26.45 -14.52 3.98
N GLN A 72 27.44 -15.22 3.45
CA GLN A 72 28.73 -15.41 4.10
C GLN A 72 29.87 -15.45 3.07
N MET A 73 31.10 -15.14 3.47
CA MET A 73 32.23 -15.33 2.56
C MET A 73 32.39 -16.81 2.20
N ALA A 74 32.79 -17.08 0.97
CA ALA A 74 33.06 -18.44 0.55
C ALA A 74 34.20 -19.04 1.36
N ALA A 75 34.22 -20.36 1.51
CA ALA A 75 35.23 -21.04 2.30
C ALA A 75 36.65 -20.67 1.85
N GLY A 76 37.47 -20.19 2.79
CA GLY A 76 38.85 -19.77 2.55
C GLY A 76 39.03 -18.37 1.95
N TYR A 77 37.95 -17.64 1.62
CA TYR A 77 38.04 -16.27 1.10
C TYR A 77 38.14 -15.27 2.25
N ALA A 78 39.31 -14.67 2.45
CA ALA A 78 39.67 -13.93 3.68
C ALA A 78 39.21 -12.46 3.71
N PHE A 79 37.99 -12.16 3.25
CA PHE A 79 37.38 -10.82 3.37
C PHE A 79 36.51 -10.74 4.62
N ASN A 80 37.03 -10.18 5.70
CA ASN A 80 36.40 -10.23 7.03
C ASN A 80 36.41 -8.89 7.77
N SER A 81 36.24 -8.89 9.09
CA SER A 81 36.10 -7.70 9.92
C SER A 81 37.32 -6.77 9.93
N ASN A 82 38.49 -7.27 9.49
CA ASN A 82 39.67 -6.44 9.25
C ASN A 82 39.56 -5.58 7.98
N HIS A 83 38.62 -5.92 7.10
CA HIS A 83 38.38 -5.30 5.81
C HIS A 83 37.05 -4.54 5.81
N HIS A 84 36.01 -5.08 6.44
CA HIS A 84 34.69 -4.47 6.43
C HIS A 84 34.01 -4.70 7.78
N HIS A 85 33.59 -3.62 8.45
CA HIS A 85 33.10 -3.68 9.84
C HIS A 85 31.87 -4.60 10.02
N HIS A 86 31.10 -4.74 8.94
CA HIS A 86 29.91 -5.59 8.86
C HIS A 86 30.12 -6.99 8.27
N VAL A 87 31.36 -7.49 8.13
CA VAL A 87 31.62 -8.87 7.66
C VAL A 87 32.33 -9.66 8.75
N PHE A 88 31.72 -10.74 9.23
CA PHE A 88 32.17 -11.49 10.40
C PHE A 88 32.54 -12.93 10.04
N ASP A 89 33.74 -13.36 10.44
CA ASP A 89 34.19 -14.74 10.23
C ASP A 89 33.22 -15.74 10.88
N GLY A 90 32.75 -16.70 10.08
CA GLY A 90 31.82 -17.75 10.50
C GLY A 90 30.38 -17.31 10.84
N SER A 91 30.13 -16.01 11.03
CA SER A 91 28.79 -15.47 11.33
C SER A 91 28.14 -14.81 10.10
N GLY A 92 28.93 -14.46 9.10
CA GLY A 92 28.50 -13.94 7.80
C GLY A 92 28.36 -12.42 7.75
N ILE A 93 27.49 -11.93 6.88
CA ILE A 93 27.39 -10.51 6.51
C ILE A 93 26.25 -9.84 7.28
N CYS A 94 26.55 -8.75 7.98
CA CYS A 94 25.59 -7.91 8.69
C CYS A 94 25.02 -6.84 7.75
N CYS A 95 23.94 -7.20 7.08
CA CYS A 95 23.20 -6.32 6.18
C CYS A 95 21.69 -6.57 6.38
N ASP A 96 20.88 -5.52 6.36
CA ASP A 96 19.44 -5.59 6.65
C ASP A 96 18.62 -6.34 5.57
N VAL A 97 19.22 -6.58 4.40
CA VAL A 97 18.67 -7.44 3.34
C VAL A 97 19.06 -8.93 3.49
N LEU A 98 19.87 -9.28 4.50
CA LEU A 98 20.33 -10.65 4.81
C LEU A 98 19.86 -11.11 6.19
N GLY A 99 19.72 -12.43 6.34
CA GLY A 99 19.18 -13.05 7.56
C GLY A 99 20.15 -13.20 8.72
N ASN A 100 21.46 -13.04 8.49
CA ASN A 100 22.52 -13.38 9.46
C ASN A 100 22.36 -12.66 10.80
N PHE A 101 21.96 -11.39 10.76
CA PHE A 101 21.87 -10.52 11.93
C PHE A 101 20.49 -9.86 12.04
N ASN A 102 19.43 -10.55 11.59
CA ASN A 102 18.07 -10.00 11.53
C ASN A 102 17.63 -9.34 12.86
N TYR A 103 18.00 -9.94 14.00
CA TYR A 103 17.69 -9.43 15.34
C TYR A 103 18.24 -8.01 15.63
N MET A 104 19.30 -7.58 14.93
CA MET A 104 19.84 -6.22 15.04
C MET A 104 19.06 -5.21 14.19
N HIS A 105 18.45 -5.67 13.10
CA HIS A 105 17.77 -4.84 12.11
C HIS A 105 16.26 -4.71 12.36
N GLU A 106 15.69 -5.45 13.32
CA GLU A 106 14.27 -5.36 13.72
C GLU A 106 13.84 -3.95 14.16
N SER A 107 14.79 -3.10 14.56
CA SER A 107 14.53 -1.70 14.96
C SER A 107 14.50 -0.70 13.79
N ALA A 108 14.94 -1.10 12.59
CA ALA A 108 14.94 -0.25 11.40
C ALA A 108 13.53 -0.23 10.80
N SER A 109 12.80 0.85 11.06
CA SER A 109 11.38 1.02 10.78
C SER A 109 10.99 0.85 9.30
N GLY A 110 10.07 -0.06 9.01
CA GLY A 110 9.04 -0.01 7.94
C GLY A 110 9.42 0.17 6.47
N PHE A 111 10.65 0.59 6.14
CA PHE A 111 11.06 0.99 4.79
C PHE A 111 12.48 0.51 4.42
N SER A 112 13.10 -0.33 5.25
CA SER A 112 14.45 -0.86 5.03
C SER A 112 14.48 -2.39 5.15
N GLY A 113 15.53 -2.99 4.61
CA GLY A 113 15.79 -4.42 4.65
C GLY A 113 14.98 -5.28 3.69
N TRP A 114 15.06 -6.60 3.90
CA TRP A 114 14.42 -7.60 3.05
C TRP A 114 12.89 -7.56 3.16
N THR A 115 12.23 -7.66 2.00
CA THR A 115 10.78 -7.90 1.91
C THR A 115 10.51 -9.13 1.04
N PRO A 116 9.36 -9.80 1.17
CA PRO A 116 9.05 -10.98 0.34
C PRO A 116 8.94 -10.70 -1.17
N ALA A 117 8.92 -9.43 -1.57
CA ALA A 117 8.96 -8.99 -2.96
C ALA A 117 10.40 -8.83 -3.50
N ALA A 118 11.41 -8.88 -2.64
CA ALA A 118 12.80 -8.83 -3.05
C ALA A 118 13.21 -10.13 -3.77
N ASN A 119 14.17 -9.99 -4.68
CA ASN A 119 14.74 -11.08 -5.46
C ASN A 119 16.26 -10.96 -5.53
N PHE A 120 16.91 -11.86 -6.28
CA PHE A 120 18.37 -11.87 -6.40
C PHE A 120 18.90 -10.61 -7.09
N THR A 121 18.21 -10.07 -8.10
CA THR A 121 18.60 -8.80 -8.74
C THR A 121 18.64 -7.66 -7.73
N THR A 122 17.58 -7.47 -6.95
CA THR A 122 17.56 -6.42 -5.91
C THR A 122 18.65 -6.66 -4.86
N LEU A 123 18.87 -7.91 -4.44
CA LEU A 123 19.91 -8.24 -3.48
C LEU A 123 21.32 -7.90 -3.99
N MET A 124 21.61 -8.22 -5.25
CA MET A 124 22.91 -7.91 -5.87
C MET A 124 23.12 -6.40 -6.03
N ILE A 125 22.07 -5.64 -6.36
CA ILE A 125 22.11 -4.16 -6.39
C ILE A 125 22.47 -3.59 -5.02
N TYR A 126 21.94 -4.17 -3.93
CA TYR A 126 22.28 -3.74 -2.57
C TYR A 126 23.70 -4.13 -2.15
N LEU A 127 24.16 -5.33 -2.48
CA LEU A 127 25.43 -5.86 -1.97
C LEU A 127 26.67 -5.41 -2.75
N GLN A 128 26.55 -5.04 -4.03
CA GLN A 128 27.70 -4.51 -4.78
C GLN A 128 28.29 -3.23 -4.17
N PRO A 129 27.50 -2.18 -3.85
CA PRO A 129 28.02 -1.00 -3.16
C PRO A 129 28.39 -1.28 -1.69
N PHE A 130 27.74 -2.24 -1.03
CA PHE A 130 28.13 -2.65 0.34
C PHE A 130 29.61 -3.04 0.39
N PHE A 131 30.09 -3.92 -0.50
CA PHE A 131 31.51 -4.29 -0.51
C PHE A 131 32.47 -3.16 -0.88
N ALA A 132 31.98 -2.08 -1.50
CA ALA A 132 32.79 -0.93 -1.87
C ALA A 132 33.03 0.04 -0.69
N ASP A 133 32.11 0.09 0.27
CA ASP A 133 32.11 1.04 1.38
C ASP A 133 32.18 0.30 2.72
N PRO A 134 33.37 0.18 3.35
CA PRO A 134 33.55 -0.64 4.54
C PRO A 134 32.82 -0.16 5.79
N ASP A 135 32.23 1.06 5.77
CA ASP A 135 31.60 1.83 6.85
C ASP A 135 32.30 1.77 8.23
N GLY A 136 32.57 2.92 8.82
CA GLY A 136 33.25 3.04 10.11
C GLY A 136 34.77 2.81 10.06
N MET A 137 35.26 1.57 9.92
CA MET A 137 36.70 1.27 9.89
C MET A 137 37.23 1.03 8.48
N ILE A 138 38.09 1.95 8.03
CA ILE A 138 38.82 1.82 6.77
C ILE A 138 40.07 0.96 7.00
N ALA A 139 40.20 -0.15 6.27
CA ALA A 139 41.38 -1.00 6.35
C ALA A 139 42.66 -0.24 5.93
N SER A 140 43.79 -0.57 6.56
CA SER A 140 45.08 0.02 6.18
C SER A 140 45.48 -0.41 4.76
N GLY A 141 46.34 0.40 4.11
CA GLY A 141 46.86 0.07 2.78
C GLY A 141 47.56 -1.29 2.73
N ASP A 142 48.24 -1.71 3.79
CA ASP A 142 48.90 -3.02 3.85
C ASP A 142 47.91 -4.18 4.04
N THR A 143 46.81 -3.96 4.76
CA THR A 143 45.71 -4.93 4.82
C THR A 143 45.05 -5.08 3.45
N ILE A 144 44.79 -3.98 2.74
CA ILE A 144 44.22 -4.00 1.38
C ILE A 144 45.17 -4.72 0.41
N LYS A 145 46.49 -4.46 0.47
CA LYS A 145 47.47 -5.15 -0.37
C LYS A 145 47.48 -6.67 -0.13
N ARG A 146 47.45 -7.10 1.14
CA ARG A 146 47.37 -8.53 1.48
C ARG A 146 46.09 -9.17 0.96
N LEU A 147 44.96 -8.46 1.05
CA LEU A 147 43.69 -8.92 0.49
C LEU A 147 43.80 -9.09 -1.03
N ARG A 148 44.44 -8.16 -1.76
CA ARG A 148 44.64 -8.29 -3.22
C ARG A 148 45.50 -9.50 -3.59
N VAL A 149 46.58 -9.75 -2.85
CA VAL A 149 47.41 -10.94 -3.05
C VAL A 149 46.59 -12.22 -2.81
N MET A 150 45.80 -12.26 -1.72
CA MET A 150 44.91 -13.38 -1.44
C MET A 150 43.88 -13.59 -2.55
N ASP A 151 43.24 -12.52 -3.02
CA ASP A 151 42.26 -12.55 -4.11
C ASP A 151 42.87 -13.14 -5.40
N GLU A 152 44.09 -12.73 -5.76
CA GLU A 152 44.81 -13.24 -6.94
C GLU A 152 45.19 -14.73 -6.84
N GLU A 153 45.46 -15.22 -5.64
CA GLU A 153 45.86 -16.60 -5.34
C GLU A 153 44.69 -17.53 -5.02
N TYR A 154 43.53 -16.97 -4.66
CA TYR A 154 42.38 -17.74 -4.21
C TYR A 154 41.80 -18.62 -5.31
N VAL A 155 41.56 -19.88 -4.95
CA VAL A 155 40.81 -20.85 -5.77
C VAL A 155 39.76 -21.51 -4.90
N CYS A 156 38.49 -21.36 -5.27
CA CYS A 156 37.40 -22.00 -4.53
C CYS A 156 37.42 -23.52 -4.73
N ASN A 157 37.38 -24.28 -3.64
CA ASN A 157 37.38 -25.75 -3.71
C ASN A 157 36.03 -26.34 -4.18
N GLU A 158 34.93 -25.58 -4.10
CA GLU A 158 33.59 -26.05 -4.49
C GLU A 158 33.30 -25.79 -5.97
N CYS A 159 33.56 -24.57 -6.45
CA CYS A 159 33.26 -24.18 -7.83
C CYS A 159 34.50 -23.94 -8.71
N GLY A 160 35.72 -23.94 -8.17
CA GLY A 160 36.92 -23.63 -8.96
C GLY A 160 37.05 -22.15 -9.38
N HIS A 161 36.22 -21.26 -8.80
CA HIS A 161 36.36 -19.81 -8.98
C HIS A 161 37.80 -19.36 -8.65
N SER A 162 38.35 -18.47 -9.48
CA SER A 162 39.55 -17.70 -9.18
C SER A 162 39.43 -16.31 -9.81
N THR A 163 40.23 -15.36 -9.37
CA THR A 163 40.23 -14.00 -9.93
C THR A 163 40.55 -13.96 -11.43
N LYS A 164 41.39 -14.90 -11.91
CA LYS A 164 41.75 -15.02 -13.33
C LYS A 164 40.69 -15.73 -14.17
N SER A 165 39.89 -16.59 -13.54
CA SER A 165 38.84 -17.37 -14.18
C SER A 165 37.62 -17.39 -13.24
N PRO A 166 36.89 -16.26 -13.14
CA PRO A 166 35.77 -16.17 -12.22
C PRO A 166 34.71 -17.19 -12.61
N LEU A 167 34.30 -18.04 -11.67
CA LEU A 167 33.18 -18.96 -11.85
C LEU A 167 32.05 -18.61 -10.88
N PRO A 168 30.87 -18.18 -11.37
CA PRO A 168 30.54 -17.95 -12.77
C PRO A 168 31.22 -16.70 -13.37
N PRO A 169 31.39 -16.62 -14.71
CA PRO A 169 32.00 -15.46 -15.35
C PRO A 169 31.27 -14.15 -15.03
N LEU A 170 32.00 -13.05 -14.81
CA LEU A 170 31.44 -11.73 -14.51
C LEU A 170 30.76 -11.08 -15.72
N ASP A 171 31.35 -11.29 -16.91
CA ASP A 171 30.83 -10.78 -18.17
C ASP A 171 29.92 -11.84 -18.80
N GLN A 172 28.77 -12.08 -18.19
CA GLN A 172 27.67 -12.70 -18.91
C GLN A 172 27.19 -11.66 -19.92
N GLN A 173 27.58 -11.80 -21.19
CA GLN A 173 27.03 -10.97 -22.25
C GLN A 173 25.51 -11.03 -22.16
N CYS A 174 24.85 -9.88 -21.97
CA CYS A 174 23.45 -9.76 -22.29
C CYS A 174 23.33 -10.17 -23.76
N ASP A 175 22.53 -11.19 -24.04
CA ASP A 175 22.14 -11.47 -25.41
C ASP A 175 21.30 -10.27 -25.89
N ASP A 176 21.97 -9.27 -26.49
CA ASP A 176 21.35 -8.13 -27.19
C ASP A 176 20.39 -8.61 -28.29
N SER A 177 20.50 -9.88 -28.66
CA SER A 177 19.67 -10.58 -29.63
C SER A 177 18.31 -11.07 -29.09
N THR A 178 18.06 -10.96 -27.79
CA THR A 178 16.74 -11.21 -27.23
C THR A 178 16.13 -9.93 -26.71
N THR A 179 15.30 -9.27 -27.54
CA THR A 179 14.14 -8.55 -27.03
C THR A 179 13.58 -9.36 -25.86
N PRO A 180 13.45 -8.79 -24.64
CA PRO A 180 12.90 -9.47 -23.48
C PRO A 180 11.67 -10.26 -23.93
N GLU A 181 11.47 -11.49 -23.45
CA GLU A 181 10.25 -12.24 -23.79
C GLU A 181 8.98 -11.41 -23.52
N HIS A 182 9.03 -10.52 -22.51
CA HIS A 182 8.04 -9.48 -22.25
C HIS A 182 7.75 -8.56 -23.45
N GLU A 183 8.76 -8.14 -24.22
CA GLU A 183 8.57 -7.28 -25.40
C GLU A 183 7.98 -8.05 -26.59
N ARG A 184 8.39 -9.32 -26.80
CA ARG A 184 7.85 -10.17 -27.87
C ARG A 184 6.39 -10.58 -27.66
N ASP A 185 5.93 -10.68 -26.41
CA ASP A 185 4.53 -10.94 -26.10
C ASP A 185 3.69 -9.66 -25.98
N SER A 186 4.31 -8.54 -25.58
CA SER A 186 3.62 -7.23 -25.47
C SER A 186 3.05 -6.72 -26.79
N SER A 187 3.62 -7.11 -27.93
CA SER A 187 3.14 -6.69 -29.25
C SER A 187 1.78 -7.28 -29.63
N LYS A 188 1.28 -8.27 -28.88
CA LYS A 188 -0.05 -8.88 -29.08
C LYS A 188 -1.10 -8.42 -28.07
N LEU A 189 -0.69 -7.69 -27.02
CA LEU A 189 -1.58 -7.23 -25.97
C LEU A 189 -2.31 -5.96 -26.40
N THR A 190 -3.59 -5.84 -26.06
CA THR A 190 -4.26 -4.53 -26.14
C THR A 190 -3.62 -3.55 -25.14
N PRO A 191 -3.79 -2.23 -25.31
CA PRO A 191 -3.30 -1.25 -24.35
C PRO A 191 -3.73 -1.53 -22.90
N GLU A 192 -4.97 -1.99 -22.71
CA GLU A 192 -5.53 -2.34 -21.40
C GLU A 192 -4.89 -3.61 -20.82
N GLN A 193 -4.63 -4.63 -21.64
CA GLN A 193 -3.92 -5.84 -21.22
C GLN A 193 -2.46 -5.53 -20.86
N ALA A 194 -1.77 -4.74 -21.68
CA ALA A 194 -0.40 -4.33 -21.40
C ALA A 194 -0.31 -3.52 -20.10
N ARG A 195 -1.32 -2.70 -19.80
CA ARG A 195 -1.41 -2.01 -18.52
C ARG A 195 -1.68 -2.96 -17.36
N ALA A 196 -2.65 -3.86 -17.50
CA ALA A 196 -2.98 -4.85 -16.46
C ALA A 196 -1.80 -5.78 -16.14
N HIS A 197 -1.01 -6.16 -17.16
CA HIS A 197 0.23 -6.93 -17.02
C HIS A 197 1.23 -6.24 -16.10
N ARG A 198 1.40 -4.92 -16.25
CA ARG A 198 2.34 -4.12 -15.43
C ARG A 198 1.80 -3.78 -14.04
N GLU A 199 0.54 -3.37 -13.96
CA GLU A 199 -0.02 -2.79 -12.74
C GLU A 199 -0.70 -3.80 -11.82
N ILE A 200 -1.22 -4.92 -12.36
CA ILE A 200 -1.91 -5.97 -11.58
C ILE A 200 -1.00 -7.20 -11.49
N ALA A 201 0.20 -6.98 -10.95
CA ALA A 201 1.18 -8.00 -10.66
C ALA A 201 1.25 -8.28 -9.16
N CYS A 202 1.47 -9.54 -8.78
CA CYS A 202 1.81 -9.91 -7.42
C CYS A 202 3.35 -9.89 -7.29
N PRO A 203 3.96 -8.93 -6.56
CA PRO A 203 5.41 -8.79 -6.51
C PRO A 203 6.12 -10.02 -5.92
N VAL A 204 5.49 -10.68 -4.94
CA VAL A 204 6.01 -11.91 -4.31
C VAL A 204 6.04 -13.09 -5.28
N MET A 205 5.08 -13.17 -6.20
CA MET A 205 5.02 -14.25 -7.20
C MET A 205 5.78 -13.89 -8.48
N GLY A 206 6.02 -12.61 -8.73
CA GLY A 206 6.59 -12.13 -9.99
C GLY A 206 5.71 -12.44 -11.20
N LEU A 207 4.39 -12.49 -11.01
CA LEU A 207 3.40 -12.83 -12.03
C LEU A 207 2.22 -11.86 -11.96
N SER A 208 1.65 -11.54 -13.10
CA SER A 208 0.41 -10.80 -13.23
C SER A 208 -0.78 -11.69 -13.60
N ILE A 209 -1.97 -11.10 -13.58
CA ILE A 209 -3.19 -11.77 -14.05
C ILE A 209 -3.20 -12.05 -15.56
N ILE A 210 -2.30 -11.45 -16.32
CA ILE A 210 -2.15 -11.70 -17.76
C ILE A 210 -1.26 -12.92 -17.98
N ASP A 211 -0.24 -13.09 -17.15
CA ASP A 211 0.63 -14.28 -17.18
C ASP A 211 -0.11 -15.53 -16.65
N ASP A 212 -0.92 -15.35 -15.61
CA ASP A 212 -1.75 -16.40 -15.02
C ASP A 212 -3.19 -15.90 -14.77
N PRO A 213 -4.12 -16.13 -15.71
CA PRO A 213 -5.53 -15.75 -15.57
C PRO A 213 -6.27 -16.46 -14.43
N THR A 214 -5.70 -17.54 -13.86
CA THR A 214 -6.28 -18.26 -12.72
C THR A 214 -5.86 -17.66 -11.38
N MET A 215 -5.00 -16.65 -11.38
CA MET A 215 -4.55 -15.99 -10.16
C MET A 215 -5.66 -15.15 -9.53
N CYS A 216 -5.95 -15.39 -8.25
CA CYS A 216 -6.83 -14.53 -7.47
C CYS A 216 -6.04 -13.39 -6.83
N MET A 217 -6.38 -12.15 -7.16
CA MET A 217 -5.76 -10.96 -6.60
C MET A 217 -6.58 -10.36 -5.46
N GLY A 218 -5.91 -9.65 -4.58
CA GLY A 218 -6.50 -8.99 -3.43
C GLY A 218 -5.54 -8.03 -2.76
N TYR A 219 -5.97 -7.49 -1.63
CA TYR A 219 -5.17 -6.56 -0.82
C TYR A 219 -4.86 -7.15 0.56
N PRO A 220 -3.62 -6.99 1.04
CA PRO A 220 -3.28 -7.22 2.44
C PRO A 220 -4.03 -6.25 3.36
N LEU A 221 -4.49 -6.78 4.49
CA LEU A 221 -5.22 -6.05 5.52
C LEU A 221 -4.61 -6.32 6.88
N ARG A 222 -4.57 -5.29 7.72
CA ARG A 222 -4.34 -5.44 9.16
C ARG A 222 -5.61 -5.05 9.89
N LEU A 223 -6.20 -6.05 10.56
CA LEU A 223 -7.36 -5.88 11.42
C LEU A 223 -6.94 -6.06 12.88
N ARG A 224 -7.33 -5.13 13.74
CA ARG A 224 -7.09 -5.20 15.18
C ARG A 224 -8.32 -4.73 15.95
N GLN A 225 -8.79 -5.56 16.87
CA GLN A 225 -9.82 -5.16 17.81
C GLN A 225 -9.16 -4.56 19.05
N VAL A 226 -9.29 -3.25 19.25
CA VAL A 226 -8.87 -2.56 20.48
C VAL A 226 -10.14 -2.07 21.20
N ARG A 227 -10.29 -0.76 21.42
CA ARG A 227 -11.58 -0.17 21.88
C ARG A 227 -12.60 -0.13 20.75
N THR A 228 -12.13 0.11 19.54
CA THR A 228 -12.87 0.08 18.28
C THR A 228 -12.10 -0.77 17.30
N LEU A 229 -12.75 -1.26 16.26
CA LEU A 229 -12.06 -1.94 15.18
C LEU A 229 -11.13 -0.95 14.45
N GLU A 230 -9.85 -1.30 14.42
CA GLU A 230 -8.86 -0.66 13.57
C GLU A 230 -8.69 -1.47 12.28
N VAL A 231 -8.78 -0.76 11.16
CA VAL A 231 -8.66 -1.33 9.82
C VAL A 231 -7.60 -0.53 9.07
N GLU A 232 -6.59 -1.24 8.58
CA GLU A 232 -5.55 -0.70 7.73
C GLU A 232 -5.42 -1.59 6.49
N LEU A 233 -5.50 -0.96 5.31
CA LEU A 233 -5.36 -1.61 4.01
C LEU A 233 -4.08 -1.12 3.38
N PHE A 234 -3.28 -2.07 2.90
CA PHE A 234 -2.09 -1.80 2.12
C PHE A 234 -2.48 -1.88 0.64
N PRO A 235 -2.45 -0.78 -0.13
CA PRO A 235 -2.89 -0.73 -1.52
C PRO A 235 -1.84 -1.36 -2.47
N GLU A 236 -1.36 -2.55 -2.13
CA GLU A 236 -0.39 -3.34 -2.89
C GLU A 236 -1.07 -4.66 -3.28
N PHE A 237 -1.07 -4.98 -4.57
CA PHE A 237 -1.67 -6.23 -5.00
C PHE A 237 -0.88 -7.43 -4.46
N LEU A 238 -1.60 -8.38 -3.88
CA LEU A 238 -1.05 -9.65 -3.40
C LEU A 238 -1.97 -10.78 -3.87
N SER A 239 -1.40 -11.85 -4.41
CA SER A 239 -2.18 -13.02 -4.80
C SER A 239 -2.59 -13.85 -3.58
N TYR A 240 -3.71 -14.56 -3.69
CA TYR A 240 -4.16 -15.48 -2.65
C TYR A 240 -3.11 -16.58 -2.37
N THR A 241 -2.43 -17.07 -3.41
CA THR A 241 -1.36 -18.06 -3.29
C THR A 241 -0.20 -17.53 -2.44
N ALA A 242 0.26 -16.29 -2.69
CA ALA A 242 1.30 -15.67 -1.88
C ALA A 242 0.85 -15.45 -0.43
N PHE A 243 -0.41 -15.05 -0.23
CA PHE A 243 -1.00 -14.93 1.11
C PHE A 243 -0.99 -16.25 1.87
N GLU A 244 -1.45 -17.34 1.27
CA GLU A 244 -1.48 -18.66 1.92
C GLU A 244 -0.07 -19.22 2.15
N GLN A 245 0.89 -18.95 1.27
CA GLN A 245 2.31 -19.28 1.50
C GLN A 245 2.84 -18.55 2.74
N ALA A 246 2.60 -17.24 2.85
CA ALA A 246 3.05 -16.44 3.99
C ALA A 246 2.42 -16.91 5.31
N LYS A 247 1.12 -17.23 5.28
CA LYS A 247 0.38 -17.71 6.45
C LYS A 247 0.86 -19.08 6.95
N ASN A 248 1.30 -19.94 6.03
CA ASN A 248 1.80 -21.28 6.35
C ASN A 248 3.31 -21.30 6.65
N ALA A 249 4.02 -20.19 6.41
CA ALA A 249 5.42 -20.03 6.77
C ALA A 249 5.58 -19.90 8.30
N ARG A 250 5.99 -20.99 8.95
CA ARG A 250 6.13 -21.04 10.41
C ARG A 250 7.16 -20.02 10.91
N GLY A 251 6.84 -19.35 12.01
CA GLY A 251 7.75 -18.41 12.68
C GLY A 251 8.01 -17.11 11.92
N CYS A 252 7.28 -16.84 10.84
CA CYS A 252 7.47 -15.64 10.01
C CYS A 252 6.26 -14.72 10.12
N ALA A 253 6.50 -13.43 10.32
CA ALA A 253 5.45 -12.42 10.18
C ALA A 253 5.05 -12.30 8.69
N MET A 254 3.77 -12.14 8.41
CA MET A 254 3.30 -11.87 7.05
C MET A 254 3.56 -10.40 6.72
N ARG A 255 4.40 -10.12 5.72
CA ARG A 255 4.84 -8.76 5.34
C ARG A 255 4.48 -8.42 3.90
N THR A 256 4.05 -7.18 3.68
CA THR A 256 3.76 -6.64 2.33
C THR A 256 5.04 -6.45 1.52
N SER A 257 4.92 -6.03 0.26
CA SER A 257 6.06 -5.75 -0.61
C SER A 257 6.88 -4.56 -0.10
N THR A 258 6.20 -3.60 0.55
CA THR A 258 6.85 -2.49 1.26
C THR A 258 7.28 -2.83 2.69
N GLY A 259 7.09 -4.07 3.14
CA GLY A 259 7.60 -4.54 4.43
C GLY A 259 6.68 -4.29 5.64
N HIS A 260 5.43 -3.90 5.44
CA HIS A 260 4.45 -3.72 6.52
C HIS A 260 3.83 -5.06 6.94
N ASP A 261 3.63 -5.28 8.24
CA ASP A 261 2.94 -6.49 8.70
C ASP A 261 1.45 -6.47 8.33
N TYR A 262 0.88 -7.59 7.92
CA TYR A 262 -0.57 -7.73 7.74
C TYR A 262 -1.07 -9.02 8.40
N THR A 263 -2.38 -9.11 8.62
CA THR A 263 -3.00 -10.25 9.32
C THR A 263 -4.06 -10.96 8.47
N HIS A 264 -4.60 -10.26 7.47
CA HIS A 264 -5.71 -10.72 6.64
C HIS A 264 -5.44 -10.38 5.18
N TRP A 265 -6.27 -10.94 4.31
CA TRP A 265 -6.26 -10.67 2.88
C TRP A 265 -7.68 -10.57 2.37
N LEU A 266 -7.94 -9.58 1.52
CA LEU A 266 -9.25 -9.27 0.96
C LEU A 266 -9.23 -9.50 -0.55
N PRO A 267 -9.98 -10.48 -1.08
CA PRO A 267 -10.10 -10.66 -2.54
C PRO A 267 -10.81 -9.48 -3.17
N ILE A 268 -10.45 -9.15 -4.40
CA ILE A 268 -11.07 -8.05 -5.16
C ILE A 268 -11.83 -8.54 -6.40
N PHE A 269 -12.77 -7.72 -6.86
CA PHE A 269 -13.49 -7.96 -8.10
C PHE A 269 -12.76 -7.29 -9.27
N LEU A 270 -11.98 -8.07 -10.04
CA LEU A 270 -11.28 -7.58 -11.23
C LEU A 270 -12.10 -7.64 -12.52
N THR A 271 -12.80 -8.74 -12.77
CA THR A 271 -13.72 -8.94 -13.89
C THR A 271 -14.80 -9.93 -13.48
N PRO A 272 -15.95 -10.01 -14.19
CA PRO A 272 -16.97 -11.02 -13.91
C PRO A 272 -16.41 -12.44 -14.02
N ALA A 273 -15.54 -12.69 -15.01
CA ALA A 273 -14.86 -13.98 -15.17
C ALA A 273 -13.95 -14.29 -13.97
N HIS A 274 -13.09 -13.36 -13.57
CA HIS A 274 -12.22 -13.53 -12.40
C HIS A 274 -13.02 -13.77 -11.11
N PHE A 275 -14.10 -13.01 -10.90
CA PHE A 275 -14.96 -13.18 -9.74
C PHE A 275 -15.64 -14.56 -9.73
N SER A 276 -16.19 -14.98 -10.87
CA SER A 276 -16.85 -16.29 -11.00
C SER A 276 -15.89 -17.44 -10.66
N THR A 277 -14.63 -17.37 -11.09
CA THR A 277 -13.61 -18.39 -10.79
C THR A 277 -13.28 -18.45 -9.29
N HIS A 278 -13.38 -17.34 -8.57
CA HIS A 278 -12.91 -17.20 -7.18
C HIS A 278 -14.01 -16.90 -6.17
N GLN A 279 -15.27 -17.13 -6.53
CA GLN A 279 -16.43 -16.72 -5.73
C GLN A 279 -16.37 -17.23 -4.28
N THR A 280 -15.82 -18.42 -4.05
CA THR A 280 -15.68 -19.04 -2.72
C THR A 280 -14.74 -18.29 -1.78
N LEU A 281 -13.82 -17.47 -2.31
CA LEU A 281 -12.91 -16.64 -1.51
C LEU A 281 -13.58 -15.37 -0.99
N HIS A 282 -14.67 -14.91 -1.62
CA HIS A 282 -15.41 -13.71 -1.23
C HIS A 282 -16.35 -13.95 -0.03
N LYS A 283 -15.76 -14.24 1.12
CA LYS A 283 -16.48 -14.49 2.38
C LYS A 283 -17.27 -13.26 2.82
N LEU A 284 -18.48 -13.46 3.33
CA LEU A 284 -19.33 -12.38 3.85
C LEU A 284 -19.00 -11.95 5.29
N SER A 285 -18.11 -12.68 5.97
CA SER A 285 -17.65 -12.37 7.32
C SER A 285 -16.18 -12.71 7.48
N PHE A 286 -15.47 -11.86 8.23
CA PHE A 286 -14.05 -11.99 8.55
C PHE A 286 -13.89 -12.05 10.06
N ALA A 287 -13.26 -13.12 10.56
CA ALA A 287 -12.82 -13.16 11.95
C ALA A 287 -11.69 -12.14 12.14
N ILE A 288 -11.76 -11.33 13.18
CA ILE A 288 -10.69 -10.38 13.57
C ILE A 288 -9.81 -11.03 14.63
N ASP A 289 -10.45 -11.68 15.60
CA ASP A 289 -9.84 -12.48 16.65
C ASP A 289 -10.78 -13.63 17.04
N ARG A 290 -10.55 -14.30 18.17
CA ARG A 290 -11.36 -15.43 18.64
C ARG A 290 -12.84 -15.06 18.95
N ASN A 291 -13.11 -13.81 19.29
CA ASN A 291 -14.39 -13.35 19.82
C ASN A 291 -15.08 -12.34 18.90
N HIS A 292 -14.36 -11.72 17.96
CA HIS A 292 -14.87 -10.66 17.12
C HIS A 292 -14.82 -11.03 15.64
N SER A 293 -15.86 -10.63 14.92
CA SER A 293 -15.93 -10.71 13.47
C SER A 293 -16.53 -9.43 12.89
N ILE A 294 -16.31 -9.21 11.61
CA ILE A 294 -16.88 -8.10 10.85
C ILE A 294 -17.50 -8.60 9.54
N SER A 295 -18.65 -8.04 9.18
CA SER A 295 -19.28 -8.30 7.88
C SER A 295 -18.43 -7.73 6.74
N LEU A 296 -18.47 -8.34 5.55
CA LEU A 296 -17.74 -7.81 4.39
C LEU A 296 -18.19 -6.39 4.04
N VAL A 297 -19.50 -6.10 4.14
CA VAL A 297 -20.03 -4.75 3.85
C VAL A 297 -19.45 -3.71 4.82
N ASP A 298 -19.45 -3.98 6.13
CA ASP A 298 -18.90 -3.05 7.11
C ASP A 298 -17.38 -2.92 6.97
N LEU A 299 -16.68 -4.02 6.66
CA LEU A 299 -15.25 -3.99 6.40
C LEU A 299 -14.92 -3.09 5.21
N LEU A 300 -15.64 -3.23 4.08
CA LEU A 300 -15.45 -2.41 2.89
C LEU A 300 -15.75 -0.93 3.19
N VAL A 301 -16.87 -0.63 3.83
CA VAL A 301 -17.26 0.74 4.19
C VAL A 301 -16.21 1.40 5.09
N LYS A 302 -15.75 0.70 6.13
CA LYS A 302 -14.70 1.20 7.04
C LYS A 302 -13.38 1.40 6.33
N THR A 303 -12.97 0.43 5.51
CA THR A 303 -11.71 0.49 4.76
C THR A 303 -11.70 1.66 3.78
N MET A 304 -12.78 1.84 3.02
CA MET A 304 -12.92 2.95 2.08
C MET A 304 -12.88 4.31 2.79
N ASN A 305 -13.54 4.44 3.94
CA ASN A 305 -13.45 5.65 4.76
C ASN A 305 -12.01 5.92 5.24
N LYS A 306 -11.30 4.89 5.71
CA LYS A 306 -9.90 5.03 6.14
C LYS A 306 -8.96 5.42 4.99
N GLN A 307 -9.17 4.88 3.79
CA GLN A 307 -8.41 5.27 2.59
C GLN A 307 -8.61 6.74 2.23
N VAL A 308 -9.86 7.25 2.30
CA VAL A 308 -10.14 8.69 2.12
C VAL A 308 -9.32 9.52 3.10
N LEU A 309 -9.34 9.16 4.39
CA LEU A 309 -8.61 9.91 5.43
C LEU A 309 -7.10 9.88 5.20
N ALA A 310 -6.53 8.74 4.78
CA ALA A 310 -5.10 8.60 4.50
C ALA A 310 -4.64 9.51 3.34
N VAL A 311 -5.42 9.57 2.25
CA VAL A 311 -5.15 10.45 1.09
C VAL A 311 -5.24 11.93 1.48
N MET A 312 -6.17 12.29 2.37
CA MET A 312 -6.39 13.67 2.77
C MET A 312 -5.36 14.20 3.76
N ASN A 313 -4.85 13.34 4.66
CA ASN A 313 -3.82 13.72 5.64
C ASN A 313 -2.41 13.80 5.05
N GLY A 314 -2.21 13.38 3.79
CA GLY A 314 -0.88 13.40 3.15
C GLY A 314 0.10 12.36 3.70
N SER A 315 -0.35 11.49 4.62
CA SER A 315 0.40 10.35 5.17
C SER A 315 0.62 9.25 4.12
N SER A 316 -0.18 9.28 3.06
CA SER A 316 0.11 8.59 1.82
C SER A 316 0.39 9.70 0.80
N HIS A 317 1.56 9.71 0.16
CA HIS A 317 1.69 10.35 -1.16
C HIS A 317 0.43 9.96 -1.94
N GLU A 318 -0.22 10.89 -2.65
CA GLU A 318 -1.50 10.71 -3.37
C GLU A 318 -1.38 9.61 -4.45
N SER A 319 -1.17 8.38 -4.00
CA SER A 319 -0.64 7.31 -4.82
C SER A 319 -1.80 6.81 -5.65
N GLU A 320 -1.53 6.72 -6.93
CA GLU A 320 -2.40 6.05 -7.90
C GLU A 320 -2.92 4.71 -7.32
N SER A 321 -2.08 3.97 -6.61
CA SER A 321 -2.42 2.75 -5.88
C SER A 321 -3.59 2.92 -4.89
N ALA A 322 -3.64 4.01 -4.11
CA ALA A 322 -4.74 4.24 -3.17
C ALA A 322 -6.07 4.53 -3.89
N ILE A 323 -6.02 5.26 -5.02
CA ILE A 323 -7.20 5.53 -5.85
C ILE A 323 -7.70 4.24 -6.51
N VAL A 324 -6.79 3.43 -7.06
CA VAL A 324 -7.08 2.11 -7.63
C VAL A 324 -7.71 1.19 -6.57
N ALA A 325 -7.12 1.14 -5.37
CA ALA A 325 -7.66 0.34 -4.28
C ALA A 325 -9.06 0.79 -3.89
N TYR A 326 -9.32 2.10 -3.76
CA TYR A 326 -10.66 2.61 -3.49
C TYR A 326 -11.68 2.18 -4.55
N ALA A 327 -11.33 2.29 -5.84
CA ALA A 327 -12.20 1.87 -6.93
C ALA A 327 -12.48 0.35 -6.89
N ASN A 328 -11.47 -0.47 -6.61
CA ASN A 328 -11.63 -1.91 -6.43
C ASN A 328 -12.57 -2.26 -5.27
N LEU A 329 -12.43 -1.58 -4.13
CA LEU A 329 -13.31 -1.76 -2.97
C LEU A 329 -14.75 -1.32 -3.27
N LEU A 330 -14.94 -0.19 -3.95
CA LEU A 330 -16.27 0.29 -4.35
C LEU A 330 -16.96 -0.70 -5.29
N ARG A 331 -16.23 -1.22 -6.27
CA ARG A 331 -16.77 -2.20 -7.21
C ARG A 331 -17.16 -3.50 -6.51
N LEU A 332 -16.30 -4.00 -5.62
CA LEU A 332 -16.62 -5.17 -4.83
C LEU A 332 -17.86 -4.92 -3.95
N LEU A 333 -17.95 -3.77 -3.29
CA LEU A 333 -19.11 -3.40 -2.47
C LEU A 333 -20.40 -3.37 -3.29
N ARG A 334 -20.39 -2.72 -4.46
CA ARG A 334 -21.54 -2.70 -5.38
C ARG A 334 -21.95 -4.11 -5.80
N HIS A 335 -20.97 -4.97 -6.13
CA HIS A 335 -21.26 -6.33 -6.54
C HIS A 335 -21.86 -7.16 -5.40
N VAL A 336 -21.28 -7.13 -4.20
CA VAL A 336 -21.79 -7.83 -3.01
C VAL A 336 -23.22 -7.39 -2.69
N LEU A 337 -23.51 -6.09 -2.72
CA LEU A 337 -24.87 -5.60 -2.47
C LEU A 337 -25.86 -6.05 -3.55
N SER A 338 -25.44 -6.10 -4.82
CA SER A 338 -26.28 -6.61 -5.92
C SER A 338 -26.61 -8.10 -5.78
N MET A 339 -25.68 -8.91 -5.24
CA MET A 339 -25.90 -10.33 -4.98
C MET A 339 -26.74 -10.59 -3.71
N HIS A 340 -26.79 -9.63 -2.79
CA HIS A 340 -27.46 -9.77 -1.49
C HIS A 340 -28.46 -8.63 -1.26
N PRO A 341 -29.67 -8.70 -1.85
CA PRO A 341 -30.67 -7.62 -1.78
C PRO A 341 -31.08 -7.24 -0.35
N ASN A 342 -30.99 -8.16 0.61
CA ASN A 342 -31.22 -7.88 2.03
C ASN A 342 -30.19 -6.89 2.59
N LEU A 343 -28.91 -7.02 2.22
CA LEU A 343 -27.86 -6.09 2.64
C LEU A 343 -28.03 -4.72 1.99
N GLN A 344 -28.42 -4.68 0.71
CA GLN A 344 -28.78 -3.43 0.03
C GLN A 344 -29.96 -2.74 0.74
N THR A 345 -31.00 -3.49 1.10
CA THR A 345 -32.19 -2.95 1.79
C THR A 345 -31.85 -2.38 3.16
N GLU A 346 -30.98 -3.03 3.92
CA GLU A 346 -30.51 -2.54 5.22
C GLU A 346 -29.71 -1.24 5.07
N LEU A 347 -28.80 -1.20 4.10
CA LEU A 347 -28.01 -0.02 3.77
C LEU A 347 -28.91 1.16 3.36
N ASP A 348 -29.86 0.92 2.45
CA ASP A 348 -30.80 1.94 1.98
C ASP A 348 -31.74 2.40 3.09
N SER A 349 -32.10 1.53 4.03
CA SER A 349 -32.87 1.90 5.22
C SER A 349 -32.06 2.81 6.16
N SER A 350 -30.75 2.62 6.26
CA SER A 350 -29.86 3.53 6.99
C SER A 350 -29.79 4.91 6.29
N VAL A 351 -29.62 4.92 4.97
CA VAL A 351 -29.56 6.15 4.17
C VAL A 351 -30.88 6.92 4.24
N ARG A 352 -32.01 6.26 3.99
CA ARG A 352 -33.34 6.88 4.06
C ARG A 352 -33.59 7.50 5.43
N ARG A 353 -33.30 6.80 6.53
CA ARG A 353 -33.48 7.32 7.89
C ARG A 353 -32.64 8.57 8.14
N PHE A 354 -31.39 8.59 7.68
CA PHE A 354 -30.54 9.78 7.81
C PHE A 354 -31.13 10.97 7.06
N ILE A 355 -31.59 10.77 5.81
CA ILE A 355 -32.13 11.85 4.99
C ILE A 355 -33.45 12.38 5.56
N THR A 356 -34.40 11.50 5.90
CA THR A 356 -35.76 11.93 6.26
C THR A 356 -35.94 12.33 7.72
N SER A 357 -35.06 11.87 8.63
CA SER A 357 -35.28 12.01 10.08
C SER A 357 -34.08 12.68 10.78
N PRO A 358 -34.17 13.97 11.16
CA PRO A 358 -33.08 14.68 11.86
C PRO A 358 -32.56 13.96 13.11
N ASN A 359 -33.44 13.34 13.89
CA ASN A 359 -33.06 12.58 15.10
C ASN A 359 -32.27 11.29 14.82
N ARG A 360 -32.26 10.81 13.57
CA ARG A 360 -31.49 9.64 13.12
C ARG A 360 -30.11 10.01 12.55
N ARG A 361 -29.73 11.29 12.58
CA ARG A 361 -28.41 11.78 12.14
C ARG A 361 -27.37 11.83 13.26
N THR A 362 -27.78 11.57 14.51
CA THR A 362 -26.92 11.70 15.70
C THR A 362 -25.77 10.67 15.72
N LYS A 363 -24.74 10.91 16.54
CA LYS A 363 -23.62 9.95 16.74
C LYS A 363 -24.06 8.58 17.24
N THR A 364 -25.24 8.48 17.86
CA THR A 364 -25.83 7.20 18.27
C THR A 364 -26.25 6.36 17.06
N HIS A 365 -26.74 6.99 15.99
CA HIS A 365 -27.28 6.30 14.81
C HIS A 365 -26.29 6.28 13.64
N VAL A 366 -25.49 7.33 13.50
CA VAL A 366 -24.43 7.48 12.50
C VAL A 366 -23.16 7.92 13.22
N PRO A 367 -22.40 7.01 13.83
CA PRO A 367 -21.21 7.36 14.60
C PRO A 367 -20.16 8.09 13.76
N ASP A 368 -19.95 7.61 12.53
CA ASP A 368 -18.96 8.13 11.58
C ASP A 368 -19.67 8.62 10.31
N LEU A 369 -19.45 9.90 9.96
CA LEU A 369 -20.08 10.49 8.78
C LEU A 369 -19.37 10.08 7.49
N GLY A 370 -18.07 9.79 7.54
CA GLY A 370 -17.30 9.26 6.41
C GLY A 370 -17.81 7.90 5.95
N GLU A 371 -18.09 6.99 6.90
CA GLU A 371 -18.76 5.71 6.62
C GLU A 371 -20.15 5.92 5.98
N PHE A 372 -20.90 6.92 6.45
CA PHE A 372 -22.19 7.27 5.86
C PHE A 372 -22.08 7.72 4.41
N TYR A 373 -21.08 8.55 4.06
CA TYR A 373 -20.89 8.95 2.68
C TYR A 373 -20.61 7.75 1.77
N VAL A 374 -19.81 6.77 2.21
CA VAL A 374 -19.58 5.54 1.43
C VAL A 374 -20.89 4.80 1.20
N LYS A 375 -21.74 4.68 2.23
CA LYS A 375 -23.09 4.09 2.09
C LYS A 375 -23.94 4.87 1.10
N LEU A 376 -23.91 6.20 1.15
CA LEU A 376 -24.65 7.05 0.20
C LEU A 376 -24.18 6.84 -1.24
N CYS A 377 -22.89 6.64 -1.50
CA CYS A 377 -22.34 6.37 -2.84
C CYS A 377 -22.83 5.06 -3.49
N VAL A 378 -23.31 4.11 -2.69
CA VAL A 378 -23.83 2.81 -3.15
C VAL A 378 -25.32 2.63 -2.84
N SER A 379 -25.99 3.70 -2.40
CA SER A 379 -27.42 3.66 -2.13
C SER A 379 -28.22 3.64 -3.43
N THR A 380 -29.36 2.95 -3.42
CA THR A 380 -30.33 2.99 -4.54
C THR A 380 -31.48 3.96 -4.31
N VAL A 381 -31.56 4.58 -3.11
CA VAL A 381 -32.71 5.40 -2.70
C VAL A 381 -32.39 6.89 -2.57
N ALA A 382 -31.12 7.27 -2.64
CA ALA A 382 -30.66 8.65 -2.60
C ALA A 382 -29.31 8.80 -3.32
N SER A 383 -29.09 9.96 -3.95
CA SER A 383 -27.82 10.31 -4.61
C SER A 383 -27.38 11.72 -4.18
N LEU A 384 -26.07 11.97 -4.22
CA LEU A 384 -25.50 13.32 -4.09
C LEU A 384 -25.82 14.22 -5.30
N ASP A 385 -26.46 13.73 -6.36
CA ASP A 385 -26.97 14.61 -7.42
C ASP A 385 -28.19 15.41 -6.94
N ASP A 386 -28.99 14.83 -6.04
CA ASP A 386 -30.14 15.48 -5.42
C ASP A 386 -29.70 16.63 -4.50
N LEU A 387 -30.23 17.83 -4.75
CA LEU A 387 -29.91 19.02 -3.98
C LEU A 387 -30.30 18.89 -2.51
N THR A 388 -31.46 18.29 -2.22
CA THR A 388 -31.97 18.08 -0.85
C THR A 388 -31.06 17.15 -0.07
N VAL A 389 -30.56 16.10 -0.73
CA VAL A 389 -29.61 15.15 -0.14
C VAL A 389 -28.29 15.86 0.16
N ARG A 390 -27.74 16.61 -0.82
CA ARG A 390 -26.51 17.39 -0.61
C ARG A 390 -26.64 18.38 0.53
N GLU A 391 -27.70 19.17 0.55
CA GLU A 391 -27.94 20.14 1.61
C GLU A 391 -28.03 19.47 2.98
N THR A 392 -28.77 18.36 3.08
CA THR A 392 -28.93 17.60 4.32
C THR A 392 -27.59 17.13 4.88
N VAL A 393 -26.74 16.55 4.03
CA VAL A 393 -25.45 16.00 4.42
C VAL A 393 -24.45 17.11 4.77
N VAL A 394 -24.47 18.22 4.04
CA VAL A 394 -23.61 19.38 4.31
C VAL A 394 -23.99 20.07 5.63
N ARG A 395 -25.28 20.27 5.91
CA ARG A 395 -25.73 20.83 7.19
C ARG A 395 -25.30 19.97 8.37
N GLU A 396 -25.41 18.64 8.24
CA GLU A 396 -24.94 17.72 9.28
C GLU A 396 -23.40 17.76 9.45
N THR A 397 -22.66 17.90 8.35
CA THR A 397 -21.20 18.10 8.38
C THR A 397 -20.84 19.37 9.16
N PHE A 398 -21.51 20.48 8.83
CA PHE A 398 -21.33 21.76 9.52
C PHE A 398 -21.67 21.67 11.00
N ALA A 399 -22.72 20.96 11.40
CA ALA A 399 -23.06 20.79 12.81
C ALA A 399 -21.98 20.00 13.57
N ARG A 400 -21.47 18.90 12.98
CA ARG A 400 -20.45 18.05 13.64
C ARG A 400 -19.09 18.72 13.81
N GLN A 401 -18.71 19.60 12.89
CA GLN A 401 -17.42 20.30 12.96
C GLN A 401 -17.37 21.44 13.98
N ILE A 402 -18.52 21.98 14.43
CA ILE A 402 -18.57 23.07 15.42
C ILE A 402 -17.74 22.76 16.67
N ARG A 403 -17.76 21.51 17.14
CA ARG A 403 -16.93 21.08 18.28
C ARG A 403 -15.45 21.36 18.06
N TRP A 404 -14.93 20.99 16.89
CA TRP A 404 -13.51 21.13 16.56
C TRP A 404 -13.15 22.60 16.34
N ILE A 405 -14.03 23.36 15.67
CA ILE A 405 -13.85 24.80 15.50
C ILE A 405 -13.82 25.49 16.87
N ARG A 406 -14.79 25.21 17.76
CA ARG A 406 -14.86 25.79 19.11
C ARG A 406 -13.65 25.43 19.96
N GLN A 407 -13.14 24.20 19.81
CA GLN A 407 -11.93 23.76 20.52
C GLN A 407 -10.68 24.53 20.07
N ALA A 408 -10.56 24.82 18.78
CA ALA A 408 -9.43 25.59 18.23
C ALA A 408 -9.59 27.10 18.46
N ASP A 409 -10.81 27.61 18.30
CA ASP A 409 -11.14 29.03 18.33
C ASP A 409 -12.57 29.28 18.83
N PRO A 410 -12.77 29.35 20.16
CA PRO A 410 -14.09 29.56 20.73
C PRO A 410 -14.65 30.95 20.41
N ALA A 411 -13.79 31.94 20.13
CA ALA A 411 -14.23 33.32 19.87
C ALA A 411 -15.06 33.41 18.60
N CYS A 412 -14.66 32.73 17.52
CA CYS A 412 -15.42 32.73 16.26
C CYS A 412 -16.79 32.01 16.37
N VAL A 413 -16.97 31.17 17.39
CA VAL A 413 -18.23 30.45 17.63
C VAL A 413 -19.15 31.21 18.59
N ASP A 414 -18.61 31.77 19.67
CA ASP A 414 -19.41 32.26 20.80
C ASP A 414 -19.54 33.77 20.92
N VAL A 415 -18.58 34.55 20.41
CA VAL A 415 -18.61 36.01 20.57
C VAL A 415 -19.62 36.64 19.62
N VAL A 416 -20.51 37.46 20.19
CA VAL A 416 -21.47 38.29 19.45
C VAL A 416 -20.76 39.57 18.99
N GLY A 417 -21.08 40.04 17.78
CA GLY A 417 -20.53 41.31 17.25
C GLY A 417 -19.20 41.21 16.52
N MET A 418 -18.63 40.01 16.33
CA MET A 418 -17.48 39.81 15.45
C MET A 418 -17.85 40.18 14.00
N PRO A 419 -17.01 40.96 13.28
CA PRO A 419 -17.22 41.26 11.87
C PRO A 419 -17.44 39.99 11.05
N MET A 420 -18.49 39.95 10.22
CA MET A 420 -18.95 38.75 9.52
C MET A 420 -17.85 38.05 8.72
N LEU A 421 -17.12 38.80 7.87
CA LEU A 421 -16.08 38.22 7.02
C LEU A 421 -14.93 37.63 7.86
N GLN A 422 -14.55 38.31 8.95
CA GLN A 422 -13.56 37.80 9.89
C GLN A 422 -14.05 36.52 10.57
N ARG A 423 -15.33 36.47 10.96
CA ARG A 423 -15.94 35.30 11.58
C ARG A 423 -15.97 34.10 10.63
N LEU A 424 -16.39 34.31 9.39
CA LEU A 424 -16.43 33.27 8.35
C LEU A 424 -15.04 32.70 8.06
N GLN A 425 -14.00 33.54 7.98
CA GLN A 425 -12.63 33.07 7.76
C GLN A 425 -12.18 32.15 8.92
N ARG A 426 -12.37 32.58 10.17
CA ARG A 426 -11.95 31.79 11.35
C ARG A 426 -12.73 30.49 11.49
N LEU A 427 -14.04 30.50 11.19
CA LEU A 427 -14.87 29.29 11.13
C LEU A 427 -14.36 28.33 10.04
N PHE A 428 -13.95 28.87 8.88
CA PHE A 428 -13.38 28.08 7.79
C PHE A 428 -12.05 27.45 8.19
N ASP A 429 -11.13 28.24 8.74
CA ASP A 429 -9.80 27.79 9.17
C ASP A 429 -9.89 26.64 10.19
N GLY A 430 -10.82 26.74 11.15
CA GLY A 430 -11.11 25.68 12.12
C GLY A 430 -11.82 24.44 11.55
N SER A 431 -12.26 24.47 10.29
CA SER A 431 -12.99 23.37 9.63
C SER A 431 -12.35 22.85 8.34
N VAL A 432 -11.17 23.35 7.95
CA VAL A 432 -10.51 22.99 6.68
C VAL A 432 -10.41 21.48 6.47
N VAL A 433 -10.02 20.72 7.49
CA VAL A 433 -9.86 19.25 7.39
C VAL A 433 -11.20 18.58 7.07
N SER A 434 -12.27 18.92 7.79
CA SER A 434 -13.61 18.37 7.55
C SER A 434 -14.14 18.75 6.17
N ASN A 435 -14.01 20.02 5.78
CA ASN A 435 -14.43 20.51 4.46
C ASN A 435 -13.68 19.78 3.33
N ARG A 436 -12.38 19.57 3.49
CA ARG A 436 -11.53 18.82 2.55
C ARG A 436 -11.98 17.37 2.40
N ILE A 437 -12.24 16.66 3.50
CA ILE A 437 -12.74 15.28 3.49
C ILE A 437 -14.09 15.20 2.77
N THR A 438 -15.06 16.06 3.14
CA THR A 438 -16.38 16.06 2.49
C THR A 438 -16.27 16.34 0.99
N THR A 439 -15.44 17.31 0.59
CA THR A 439 -15.23 17.62 -0.82
C THR A 439 -14.62 16.44 -1.57
N PHE A 440 -13.62 15.77 -0.98
CA PHE A 440 -13.02 14.57 -1.57
C PHE A 440 -14.07 13.47 -1.80
N VAL A 441 -14.94 13.22 -0.83
CA VAL A 441 -15.96 12.18 -0.97
C VAL A 441 -17.01 12.55 -2.02
N MET A 442 -17.40 13.82 -2.12
CA MET A 442 -18.28 14.27 -3.20
C MET A 442 -17.63 14.08 -4.58
N GLU A 443 -16.34 14.37 -4.73
CA GLU A 443 -15.64 14.11 -5.99
C GLU A 443 -15.52 12.61 -6.28
N MET A 444 -15.25 11.78 -5.27
CA MET A 444 -15.28 10.32 -5.42
C MET A 444 -16.63 9.84 -5.96
N ALA A 445 -17.73 10.35 -5.39
CA ALA A 445 -19.08 10.01 -5.83
C ALA A 445 -19.34 10.46 -7.28
N LYS A 446 -18.92 11.67 -7.67
CA LYS A 446 -19.08 12.16 -9.05
C LYS A 446 -18.31 11.30 -10.05
N VAL A 447 -17.09 10.90 -9.69
CA VAL A 447 -16.18 10.18 -10.60
C VAL A 447 -16.52 8.70 -10.70
N PHE A 448 -16.70 8.04 -9.56
CA PHE A 448 -16.87 6.59 -9.48
C PHE A 448 -18.33 6.16 -9.28
N GLY A 449 -19.23 7.11 -9.03
CA GLY A 449 -20.66 6.84 -8.88
C GLY A 449 -21.40 6.60 -10.20
N THR A 450 -20.79 6.91 -11.35
CA THR A 450 -21.45 6.88 -12.67
C THR A 450 -21.97 5.49 -13.05
N PRO A 451 -23.05 5.39 -13.88
CA PRO A 451 -23.56 4.11 -14.37
C PRO A 451 -22.51 3.30 -15.17
N ALA A 452 -21.60 4.01 -15.87
CA ALA A 452 -20.54 3.39 -16.66
C ALA A 452 -19.33 2.90 -15.83
N PHE A 453 -19.29 3.17 -14.52
CA PHE A 453 -18.14 2.82 -13.69
C PHE A 453 -17.79 1.32 -13.76
N CYS A 454 -18.76 0.43 -13.53
CA CYS A 454 -18.51 -1.00 -13.50
C CYS A 454 -18.05 -1.53 -14.86
N SER A 455 -18.71 -1.12 -15.96
CA SER A 455 -18.33 -1.55 -17.31
C SER A 455 -16.97 -1.01 -17.75
N ASN A 456 -16.61 0.20 -17.32
CA ASN A 456 -15.27 0.73 -17.53
C ASN A 456 -14.22 -0.08 -16.76
N MET A 457 -14.48 -0.43 -15.50
CA MET A 457 -13.59 -1.29 -14.72
C MET A 457 -13.46 -2.69 -15.35
N ASP A 458 -14.55 -3.28 -15.86
CA ASP A 458 -14.54 -4.56 -16.58
C ASP A 458 -13.59 -4.52 -17.80
N ARG A 459 -13.71 -3.47 -18.63
CA ARG A 459 -12.89 -3.29 -19.86
C ARG A 459 -11.39 -3.13 -19.55
N HIS A 460 -11.06 -2.64 -18.36
CA HIS A 460 -9.69 -2.36 -17.94
C HIS A 460 -9.20 -3.33 -16.85
N PHE A 461 -9.73 -4.55 -16.83
CA PHE A 461 -9.29 -5.63 -15.93
C PHE A 461 -9.32 -5.27 -14.44
N GLY A 462 -10.20 -4.36 -14.03
CA GLY A 462 -10.31 -3.87 -12.66
C GLY A 462 -9.48 -2.64 -12.33
N LEU A 463 -8.84 -2.01 -13.31
CA LEU A 463 -8.26 -0.70 -13.14
C LEU A 463 -9.25 0.39 -13.59
N PRO A 464 -9.34 1.52 -12.88
CA PRO A 464 -9.95 2.72 -13.44
C PRO A 464 -9.14 3.18 -14.67
N PRO A 465 -9.76 3.75 -15.71
CA PRO A 465 -8.99 4.32 -16.84
C PRO A 465 -7.96 5.35 -16.35
N SER A 466 -6.76 5.38 -16.93
CA SER A 466 -5.68 6.28 -16.47
C SER A 466 -6.08 7.76 -16.53
N SER A 467 -6.87 8.16 -17.52
CA SER A 467 -7.43 9.52 -17.61
C SER A 467 -8.34 9.88 -16.43
N VAL A 468 -9.07 8.90 -15.89
CA VAL A 468 -9.92 9.08 -14.71
C VAL A 468 -9.06 9.29 -13.45
N ILE A 469 -7.98 8.51 -13.32
CA ILE A 469 -7.04 8.62 -12.19
C ILE A 469 -6.34 9.98 -12.20
N VAL A 470 -5.72 10.34 -13.33
CA VAL A 470 -5.00 11.62 -13.50
C VAL A 470 -5.95 12.80 -13.24
N GLY A 471 -7.12 12.80 -13.88
CA GLY A 471 -8.11 13.85 -13.67
C GLY A 471 -8.62 13.92 -12.22
N PHE A 472 -8.72 12.79 -11.52
CA PHE A 472 -9.07 12.79 -10.10
C PHE A 472 -7.96 13.36 -9.23
N GLN A 473 -6.70 12.98 -9.46
CA GLN A 473 -5.54 13.54 -8.75
C GLN A 473 -5.44 15.06 -8.94
N GLU A 474 -5.64 15.56 -10.16
CA GLU A 474 -5.66 17.01 -10.44
C GLU A 474 -6.78 17.72 -9.68
N ARG A 475 -7.97 17.12 -9.58
CA ARG A 475 -9.08 17.63 -8.77
C ARG A 475 -8.71 17.65 -7.29
N VAL A 476 -8.11 16.60 -6.75
CA VAL A 476 -7.67 16.53 -5.34
C VAL A 476 -6.61 17.59 -5.03
N LYS A 477 -5.60 17.76 -5.89
CA LYS A 477 -4.60 18.82 -5.78
C LYS A 477 -5.25 20.21 -5.81
N THR A 478 -6.20 20.42 -6.72
CA THR A 478 -6.97 21.67 -6.82
C THR A 478 -7.76 21.94 -5.54
N ILE A 479 -8.41 20.92 -4.96
CA ILE A 479 -9.12 21.04 -3.67
C ILE A 479 -8.14 21.42 -2.56
N LYS A 480 -7.02 20.72 -2.43
CA LYS A 480 -6.04 21.02 -1.37
C LYS A 480 -5.49 22.45 -1.48
N ALA A 481 -5.25 22.93 -2.70
CA ALA A 481 -4.66 24.25 -2.95
C ALA A 481 -5.67 25.41 -2.93
N LYS A 482 -6.88 25.24 -3.49
CA LYS A 482 -7.83 26.34 -3.72
C LYS A 482 -8.97 26.43 -2.70
N LEU A 483 -9.19 25.40 -1.89
CA LEU A 483 -10.23 25.39 -0.87
C LEU A 483 -9.80 26.26 0.33
N VAL A 484 -9.91 27.58 0.18
CA VAL A 484 -9.40 28.59 1.12
C VAL A 484 -10.49 29.39 1.85
N ASN A 485 -11.74 29.28 1.40
CA ASN A 485 -12.89 29.93 2.04
C ASN A 485 -14.21 29.21 1.68
N TYR A 486 -15.30 29.64 2.32
CA TYR A 486 -16.63 29.07 2.10
C TYR A 486 -17.20 29.35 0.70
N ASP A 487 -16.87 30.46 0.05
CA ASP A 487 -17.36 30.76 -1.29
C ASP A 487 -16.86 29.71 -2.31
N VAL A 488 -15.57 29.38 -2.28
CA VAL A 488 -15.01 28.30 -3.11
C VAL A 488 -15.65 26.95 -2.76
N LEU A 489 -15.87 26.67 -1.47
CA LEU A 489 -16.50 25.45 -0.99
C LEU A 489 -17.92 25.27 -1.55
N VAL A 490 -18.76 26.30 -1.42
CA VAL A 490 -20.15 26.28 -1.88
C VAL A 490 -20.21 26.12 -3.40
N ARG A 491 -19.28 26.73 -4.15
CA ARG A 491 -19.17 26.54 -5.61
C ARG A 491 -18.84 25.09 -5.94
N GLY A 492 -17.85 24.51 -5.26
CA GLY A 492 -17.44 23.12 -5.47
C GLY A 492 -18.54 22.10 -5.15
N TRP A 493 -19.38 22.38 -4.16
CA TRP A 493 -20.51 21.53 -3.76
C TRP A 493 -21.79 21.79 -4.57
N GLY A 494 -21.78 22.79 -5.45
CA GLY A 494 -22.94 23.16 -6.26
C GLY A 494 -24.13 23.61 -5.41
N LEU A 495 -23.86 24.38 -4.34
CA LEU A 495 -24.86 24.88 -3.37
C LEU A 495 -25.13 26.38 -3.52
N GLN A 496 -24.70 26.99 -4.62
CA GLN A 496 -24.82 28.43 -4.89
C GLN A 496 -26.26 28.96 -4.88
N THR A 497 -27.22 28.10 -5.22
CA THR A 497 -28.65 28.42 -5.19
C THR A 497 -29.24 28.40 -3.78
N VAL A 498 -28.56 27.75 -2.83
CA VAL A 498 -28.98 27.61 -1.42
C VAL A 498 -28.21 28.59 -0.53
N ILE A 499 -26.92 28.80 -0.82
CA ILE A 499 -26.02 29.66 -0.06
C ILE A 499 -25.51 30.76 -1.00
N ALA A 500 -26.33 31.79 -1.20
CA ALA A 500 -26.11 32.81 -2.22
C ALA A 500 -25.25 34.00 -1.75
N SER A 501 -24.99 34.14 -0.45
CA SER A 501 -24.24 35.27 0.10
C SER A 501 -23.46 34.90 1.37
N PRO A 502 -22.48 35.72 1.79
CA PRO A 502 -21.79 35.56 3.07
C PRO A 502 -22.74 35.58 4.27
N GLU A 503 -23.80 36.39 4.22
CA GLU A 503 -24.83 36.46 5.26
C GLU A 503 -25.58 35.13 5.37
N ALA A 504 -26.01 34.56 4.24
CA ALA A 504 -26.68 33.25 4.20
C ALA A 504 -25.75 32.14 4.71
N MET A 505 -24.46 32.18 4.37
CA MET A 505 -23.48 31.23 4.88
C MET A 505 -23.35 31.34 6.40
N LEU A 506 -23.28 32.57 6.93
CA LEU A 506 -23.16 32.79 8.37
C LEU A 506 -24.41 32.27 9.10
N GLU A 507 -25.60 32.54 8.58
CA GLU A 507 -26.87 32.03 9.11
C GLU A 507 -26.87 30.50 9.21
N ILE A 508 -26.46 29.81 8.13
CA ILE A 508 -26.35 28.34 8.11
C ILE A 508 -25.36 27.82 9.17
N LEU A 509 -24.24 28.51 9.38
CA LEU A 509 -23.26 28.13 10.41
C LEU A 509 -23.78 28.38 11.83
N MET A 510 -24.59 29.43 12.03
CA MET A 510 -25.26 29.66 13.32
C MET A 510 -26.34 28.61 13.59
N ASP A 511 -27.09 28.19 12.57
CA ASP A 511 -28.00 27.06 12.67
C ASP A 511 -27.27 25.75 12.98
N ALA A 512 -26.12 25.53 12.34
CA ALA A 512 -25.26 24.39 12.59
C ALA A 512 -24.76 24.39 14.05
N LYS A 513 -24.41 25.55 14.61
CA LYS A 513 -24.09 25.71 16.05
C LYS A 513 -25.27 25.28 16.92
N ALA A 514 -26.48 25.76 16.64
CA ALA A 514 -27.67 25.39 17.40
C ALA A 514 -27.96 23.88 17.29
N GLN A 515 -27.85 23.30 16.10
CA GLN A 515 -27.99 21.86 15.88
C GLN A 515 -26.92 21.05 16.62
N SER A 516 -25.67 21.52 16.61
CA SER A 516 -24.55 20.87 17.29
C SER A 516 -24.78 20.78 18.81
N ALA A 517 -25.34 21.84 19.41
CA ALA A 517 -25.76 21.85 20.81
C ALA A 517 -26.93 20.87 21.07
N ARG A 518 -28.00 20.92 20.25
CA ARG A 518 -29.17 20.03 20.39
C ARG A 518 -28.81 18.55 20.26
N ALA A 519 -27.90 18.22 19.34
CA ALA A 519 -27.46 16.86 19.08
C ALA A 519 -26.38 16.36 20.05
N GLY A 520 -25.91 17.22 20.98
CA GLY A 520 -24.88 16.86 21.96
C GLY A 520 -23.48 16.65 21.34
N TYR A 521 -23.21 17.24 20.18
CA TYR A 521 -21.87 17.20 19.58
C TYR A 521 -20.91 18.15 20.30
N ASP A 522 -21.47 19.27 20.76
CA ASP A 522 -20.77 20.43 21.28
C ASP A 522 -21.00 20.59 22.78
N VAL A 523 -20.69 19.52 23.54
CA VAL A 523 -20.72 19.52 25.00
C VAL A 523 -19.34 19.96 25.52
N LYS A 524 -19.31 20.96 26.40
CA LYS A 524 -18.07 21.36 27.12
C LYS A 524 -17.45 20.11 27.77
N PRO A 525 -16.13 19.91 27.71
CA PRO A 525 -15.50 18.82 28.43
C PRO A 525 -15.94 18.88 29.90
N ARG A 526 -16.38 17.74 30.46
CA ARG A 526 -16.57 17.61 31.91
C ARG A 526 -15.26 18.07 32.54
N ARG A 527 -15.31 19.10 33.40
CA ARG A 527 -14.17 19.48 34.23
C ARG A 527 -13.71 18.20 34.94
N GLN A 528 -12.49 17.77 34.64
CA GLN A 528 -11.81 16.81 35.49
C GLN A 528 -11.65 17.51 36.84
N HIS A 529 -12.36 17.01 37.84
CA HIS A 529 -12.11 17.37 39.24
C HIS A 529 -10.98 16.51 39.77
#